data_AF-A0A0B7FSS2-F1
#
_entry.id   AF-A0A0B7FSS2-F1
#
_cell.length_a   1.000
_cell.length_b   1.000
_cell.length_c   1.000
_cell.angle_alpha   90.00
_cell.angle_beta   90.00
_cell.angle_gamma   90.00
#
_symmetry.space_group_name_H-M   'P 1'
#
loop_
_entity.id
_entity.type
_entity.pdbx_description
1 polymer ?
#
loop_
_entity_poly.entity_id
_entity_poly.type
_entity_poly.pdbx_seq_one_letter_code
_entity_poly.pdbx_strand_id
1 'polypeptide(L)'
;MHTAISAQEDWENTLAPRILLGLWHPKFIEPAQRLMPTLRRAHIGQNPHIAREYFWDSCESFSIDFSSLSSAEGEKFRKECKASGKKLLVWTVNRREEMIEAARWGVDAILTDVTSVWLELRKQLQADFETTSKSNSRLFLWTRTTYYYPARLLAWYNQRSSLERVAGKFYVPPLVMASA
;
A
#
# COMPACT_ATOMS: atom_id res chain seq x y z
N MET A 1 5.50 18.11 -11.98
CA MET A 1 5.29 16.69 -12.35
C MET A 1 4.44 16.56 -13.61
N HIS A 2 3.20 17.09 -13.64
CA HIS A 2 2.35 17.08 -14.84
C HIS A 2 3.09 17.50 -16.11
N THR A 3 3.68 18.70 -16.13
CA THR A 3 4.42 19.24 -17.28
C THR A 3 5.50 18.30 -17.82
N ALA A 4 6.17 17.54 -16.95
CA ALA A 4 7.22 16.62 -17.39
C ALA A 4 6.66 15.33 -18.02
N ILE A 5 5.53 14.84 -17.48
CA ILE A 5 4.85 13.65 -18.01
C ILE A 5 4.14 14.00 -19.31
N SER A 6 3.41 15.13 -19.34
CA SER A 6 2.62 15.57 -20.48
C SER A 6 3.45 16.07 -21.66
N ALA A 7 4.76 16.23 -21.49
CA ALA A 7 5.69 16.57 -22.57
C ALA A 7 6.02 15.37 -23.47
N GLN A 8 5.71 14.14 -23.04
CA GLN A 8 5.92 12.94 -23.85
C GLN A 8 4.76 12.76 -24.84
N GLU A 9 5.06 12.27 -26.05
CA GLU A 9 4.05 11.95 -27.04
C GLU A 9 3.13 10.83 -26.54
N ASP A 10 1.82 10.98 -26.75
CA ASP A 10 0.80 10.01 -26.36
C ASP A 10 0.93 9.52 -24.90
N TRP A 11 1.35 10.41 -24.00
CA TRP A 11 1.69 10.07 -22.63
C TRP A 11 0.52 9.44 -21.86
N GLU A 12 -0.72 9.81 -22.20
CA GLU A 12 -1.94 9.31 -21.55
C GLU A 12 -2.13 7.80 -21.76
N ASN A 13 -1.75 7.28 -22.93
CA ASN A 13 -1.90 5.86 -23.27
C ASN A 13 -0.61 5.07 -23.04
N THR A 14 0.55 5.70 -23.25
CA THR A 14 1.84 4.99 -23.23
C THR A 14 2.53 5.04 -21.87
N LEU A 15 2.44 6.16 -21.16
CA LEU A 15 3.20 6.43 -19.93
C LEU A 15 2.32 6.43 -18.67
N ALA A 16 1.21 7.15 -18.67
CA ALA A 16 0.31 7.27 -17.52
C ALA A 16 -0.13 5.91 -16.93
N PRO A 17 -0.49 4.89 -17.72
CA PRO A 17 -0.89 3.59 -17.17
C PRO A 17 0.23 2.86 -16.41
N ARG A 18 1.50 3.24 -16.67
CA ARG A 18 2.70 2.65 -16.05
C ARG A 18 3.13 3.39 -14.78
N ILE A 19 2.52 4.54 -14.47
CA ILE A 19 2.82 5.34 -13.29
C ILE A 19 1.73 5.12 -12.25
N LEU A 20 2.14 4.83 -11.01
CA LEU A 20 1.26 4.77 -9.84
C LEU A 20 1.66 5.90 -8.88
N LEU A 21 0.74 6.84 -8.65
CA LEU A 21 0.99 7.98 -7.77
C LEU A 21 0.73 7.60 -6.30
N GLY A 22 1.78 7.54 -5.50
CA GLY A 22 1.70 7.26 -4.06
C GLY A 22 1.34 8.50 -3.23
N LEU A 23 0.32 8.39 -2.38
CA LEU A 23 -0.19 9.44 -1.51
C LEU A 23 -0.08 9.05 -0.03
N TRP A 24 0.76 9.77 0.71
CA TRP A 24 0.90 9.60 2.16
C TRP A 24 -0.14 10.37 2.97
N HIS A 25 -0.64 11.50 2.44
CA HIS A 25 -1.49 12.44 3.20
C HIS A 25 -2.76 12.83 2.41
N PRO A 26 -3.95 12.86 3.04
CA PRO A 26 -5.23 13.14 2.36
C PRO A 26 -5.28 14.48 1.60
N LYS A 27 -4.60 15.51 2.10
CA LYS A 27 -4.45 16.82 1.42
C LYS A 27 -4.02 16.73 -0.06
N PHE A 28 -3.31 15.67 -0.45
CA PHE A 28 -2.81 15.50 -1.81
C PHE A 28 -3.80 14.80 -2.74
N ILE A 29 -4.93 14.33 -2.24
CA ILE A 29 -5.99 13.70 -3.05
C ILE A 29 -6.52 14.70 -4.08
N GLU A 30 -6.94 15.89 -3.64
CA GLU A 30 -7.50 16.90 -4.54
C GLU A 30 -6.50 17.33 -5.63
N PRO A 31 -5.26 17.72 -5.31
CA PRO A 31 -4.30 18.07 -6.35
C PRO A 31 -3.98 16.91 -7.28
N ALA A 32 -3.95 15.67 -6.77
CA ALA A 32 -3.72 14.48 -7.60
C ALA A 32 -4.87 14.27 -8.61
N GLN A 33 -6.12 14.44 -8.18
CA GLN A 33 -7.30 14.30 -9.05
C GLN A 33 -7.37 15.42 -10.08
N ARG A 34 -7.12 16.68 -9.66
CA ARG A 34 -7.21 17.83 -10.55
C ARG A 34 -6.05 17.91 -11.55
N LEU A 35 -4.82 17.70 -11.09
CA LEU A 35 -3.62 17.90 -11.92
C LEU A 35 -3.18 16.66 -12.68
N MET A 36 -3.53 15.47 -12.19
CA MET A 36 -3.09 14.18 -12.76
C MET A 36 -4.26 13.17 -12.83
N PRO A 37 -5.40 13.52 -13.43
CA PRO A 37 -6.60 12.66 -13.42
C PRO A 37 -6.37 11.28 -14.04
N THR A 38 -5.51 11.21 -15.06
CA THR A 38 -5.17 9.98 -15.79
C THR A 38 -4.26 9.02 -15.01
N LEU A 39 -3.59 9.47 -13.96
CA LEU A 39 -2.75 8.60 -13.15
C LEU A 39 -3.58 7.80 -12.15
N ARG A 40 -3.26 6.52 -12.02
CA ARG A 40 -3.74 5.69 -10.91
C ARG A 40 -3.10 6.16 -9.60
N ARG A 41 -3.82 6.01 -8.50
CA ARG A 41 -3.41 6.46 -7.16
C ARG A 41 -3.34 5.30 -6.18
N ALA A 42 -2.32 5.35 -5.33
CA ALA A 42 -2.17 4.45 -4.20
C ALA A 42 -2.04 5.23 -2.90
N HIS A 43 -2.83 4.90 -1.88
CA HIS A 43 -2.53 5.38 -0.54
C HIS A 43 -1.34 4.59 0.03
N ILE A 44 -0.35 5.30 0.60
CA ILE A 44 0.75 4.69 1.35
C ILE A 44 0.57 5.03 2.82
N GLY A 45 0.47 4.01 3.68
CA GLY A 45 0.20 4.22 5.09
C GLY A 45 0.44 2.98 5.95
N GLN A 46 0.30 3.15 7.27
CA GLN A 46 0.36 2.06 8.23
C GLN A 46 -1.02 1.71 8.79
N ASN A 47 -1.98 2.64 8.77
CA ASN A 47 -3.26 2.44 9.45
C ASN A 47 -4.40 2.17 8.45
N PRO A 48 -4.97 0.94 8.41
CA PRO A 48 -6.12 0.63 7.56
C PRO A 48 -7.35 1.52 7.80
N HIS A 49 -7.53 2.09 9.00
CA HIS A 49 -8.63 3.03 9.27
C HIS A 49 -8.46 4.33 8.49
N ILE A 50 -7.24 4.89 8.43
CA ILE A 50 -6.94 6.08 7.61
C ILE A 50 -7.20 5.79 6.14
N ALA A 51 -6.81 4.60 5.67
CA ALA A 51 -7.03 4.18 4.29
C ALA A 51 -8.53 4.17 3.92
N ARG A 52 -9.37 3.62 4.81
CA ARG A 52 -10.83 3.59 4.63
C ARG A 52 -11.45 4.99 4.71
N GLU A 53 -11.06 5.77 5.71
CA GLU A 53 -11.70 7.05 6.01
C GLU A 53 -11.42 8.11 4.94
N TYR A 54 -10.18 8.18 4.43
CA TYR A 54 -9.77 9.29 3.58
C TYR A 54 -9.48 8.91 2.14
N PHE A 55 -9.06 7.67 1.86
CA PHE A 55 -8.52 7.29 0.55
C PHE A 55 -9.38 6.30 -0.21
N TRP A 56 -10.42 5.74 0.43
CA TRP A 56 -11.18 4.64 -0.16
C TRP A 56 -11.78 4.98 -1.51
N ASP A 57 -12.39 6.14 -1.65
CA ASP A 57 -13.06 6.52 -2.90
C ASP A 57 -12.11 7.16 -3.92
N SER A 58 -10.89 7.52 -3.52
CA SER A 58 -9.93 8.27 -4.35
C SER A 58 -8.73 7.46 -4.84
N CYS A 59 -8.53 6.24 -4.30
CA CYS A 59 -7.42 5.38 -4.67
C CYS A 59 -7.90 4.00 -5.14
N GLU A 60 -7.28 3.51 -6.22
CA GLU A 60 -7.51 2.16 -6.74
C GLU A 60 -6.62 1.12 -6.03
N SER A 61 -5.56 1.59 -5.36
CA SER A 61 -4.54 0.76 -4.71
C SER A 61 -4.25 1.21 -3.27
N PHE A 62 -3.82 0.28 -2.43
CA PHE A 62 -3.36 0.55 -1.07
C PHE A 62 -2.02 -0.12 -0.84
N SER A 63 -1.02 0.66 -0.44
CA SER A 63 0.31 0.22 -0.03
C SER A 63 0.41 0.35 1.50
N ILE A 64 0.13 -0.75 2.20
CA ILE A 64 0.03 -0.75 3.67
C ILE A 64 1.17 -1.54 4.29
N ASP A 65 1.61 -1.14 5.49
CA ASP A 65 2.65 -1.90 6.15
C ASP A 65 2.21 -3.33 6.52
N PHE A 66 3.17 -4.26 6.51
CA PHE A 66 2.93 -5.68 6.75
C PHE A 66 2.35 -5.95 8.14
N SER A 67 2.84 -5.26 9.17
CA SER A 67 2.44 -5.50 10.56
C SER A 67 0.96 -5.16 10.80
N SER A 68 0.47 -4.15 10.11
CA SER A 68 -0.93 -3.73 10.20
C SER A 68 -1.85 -4.69 9.48
N LEU A 69 -1.39 -5.25 8.36
CA LEU A 69 -2.10 -6.29 7.63
C LEU A 69 -2.11 -7.61 8.39
N SER A 70 -1.13 -7.91 9.25
CA SER A 70 -1.09 -9.18 9.99
C SER A 70 -2.07 -9.28 11.17
N SER A 71 -2.88 -8.25 11.41
CA SER A 71 -3.93 -8.21 12.45
C SER A 71 -5.28 -8.72 11.94
N ALA A 72 -6.25 -8.91 12.84
CA ALA A 72 -7.65 -9.19 12.47
C ALA A 72 -8.26 -8.03 11.64
N GLU A 73 -7.98 -6.78 12.03
CA GLU A 73 -8.39 -5.58 11.26
C GLU A 73 -7.73 -5.53 9.89
N GLY A 74 -6.47 -5.95 9.83
CA GLY A 74 -5.70 -6.11 8.61
C GLY A 74 -6.30 -7.17 7.70
N GLU A 75 -6.66 -8.35 8.23
CA GLU A 75 -7.34 -9.40 7.47
C GLU A 75 -8.68 -8.91 6.91
N LYS A 76 -9.47 -8.21 7.73
CA LYS A 76 -10.72 -7.58 7.28
C LYS A 76 -10.46 -6.61 6.13
N PHE A 77 -9.45 -5.75 6.25
CA PHE A 77 -9.05 -4.82 5.18
C PHE A 77 -8.64 -5.56 3.91
N ARG A 78 -7.85 -6.64 4.00
CA ARG A 78 -7.48 -7.46 2.84
C ARG A 78 -8.70 -8.03 2.12
N LYS A 79 -9.67 -8.55 2.88
CA LYS A 79 -10.92 -9.10 2.33
C LYS A 79 -11.75 -8.01 1.65
N GLU A 80 -11.87 -6.83 2.26
CA GLU A 80 -12.57 -5.67 1.69
C GLU A 80 -11.91 -5.21 0.38
N CYS A 81 -10.58 -5.10 0.34
CA CYS A 81 -9.85 -4.76 -0.87
C CYS A 81 -10.14 -5.76 -2.00
N LYS A 82 -10.03 -7.06 -1.71
CA LYS A 82 -10.31 -8.13 -2.68
C LYS A 82 -11.76 -8.07 -3.18
N ALA A 83 -12.72 -7.91 -2.28
CA ALA A 83 -14.14 -7.83 -2.62
C ALA A 83 -14.47 -6.60 -3.49
N SER A 84 -13.73 -5.49 -3.31
CA SER A 84 -13.94 -4.24 -4.03
C SER A 84 -13.04 -4.05 -5.25
N GLY A 85 -12.28 -5.07 -5.64
CA GLY A 85 -11.33 -5.00 -6.75
C GLY A 85 -10.14 -4.04 -6.53
N LYS A 86 -9.92 -3.59 -5.28
CA LYS A 86 -8.80 -2.72 -4.90
C LYS A 86 -7.50 -3.52 -4.93
N LYS A 87 -6.43 -2.90 -5.41
CA LYS A 87 -5.09 -3.50 -5.39
C LYS A 87 -4.43 -3.34 -4.03
N LEU A 88 -3.81 -4.39 -3.53
CA LEU A 88 -3.13 -4.39 -2.24
C LEU A 88 -1.63 -4.64 -2.42
N LEU A 89 -0.84 -3.65 -2.05
CA LEU A 89 0.60 -3.68 -1.98
C LEU A 89 1.02 -3.67 -0.51
N VAL A 90 2.15 -4.30 -0.20
CA VAL A 90 2.63 -4.40 1.19
C VAL A 90 4.10 -4.01 1.33
N TRP A 91 4.41 -3.23 2.36
CA TRP A 91 5.76 -2.76 2.70
C TRP A 91 6.03 -2.89 4.21
N THR A 92 7.22 -2.68 4.74
CA THR A 92 8.46 -3.16 4.12
C THR A 92 8.58 -4.65 4.47
N VAL A 93 8.66 -5.51 3.47
CA VAL A 93 8.69 -6.96 3.63
C VAL A 93 10.10 -7.46 3.34
N ASN A 94 10.92 -7.61 4.36
CA ASN A 94 12.35 -7.92 4.19
C ASN A 94 12.71 -9.34 4.62
N ARG A 95 11.79 -10.06 5.27
CA ARG A 95 12.04 -11.41 5.74
C ARG A 95 11.35 -12.45 4.88
N ARG A 96 12.01 -13.59 4.67
CA ARG A 96 11.45 -14.71 3.89
C ARG A 96 10.08 -15.13 4.44
N GLU A 97 9.91 -15.17 5.76
CA GLU A 97 8.66 -15.53 6.38
C GLU A 97 7.53 -14.53 6.10
N GLU A 98 7.84 -13.24 6.08
CA GLU A 98 6.88 -12.18 5.75
C GLU A 98 6.54 -12.23 4.26
N MET A 99 7.51 -12.51 3.37
CA MET A 99 7.26 -12.65 1.94
C MET A 99 6.33 -13.82 1.62
N ILE A 100 6.55 -14.99 2.24
CA ILE A 100 5.68 -16.15 2.09
C ILE A 100 4.28 -15.85 2.61
N GLU A 101 4.19 -15.19 3.77
CA GLU A 101 2.91 -14.83 4.36
C GLU A 101 2.15 -13.79 3.51
N ALA A 102 2.84 -12.78 2.97
CA ALA A 102 2.26 -11.84 2.01
C ALA A 102 1.77 -12.54 0.73
N ALA A 103 2.53 -13.53 0.23
CA ALA A 103 2.10 -14.35 -0.90
C ALA A 103 0.85 -15.17 -0.58
N ARG A 104 0.74 -15.77 0.62
CA ARG A 104 -0.47 -16.45 1.10
C ARG A 104 -1.69 -15.54 1.14
N TRP A 105 -1.50 -14.27 1.48
CA TRP A 105 -2.58 -13.29 1.47
C TRP A 105 -3.07 -12.94 0.07
N GLY A 106 -2.29 -13.25 -0.98
CA GLY A 106 -2.60 -12.90 -2.36
C GLY A 106 -2.50 -11.39 -2.63
N VAL A 107 -1.51 -10.72 -2.03
CA VAL A 107 -1.21 -9.30 -2.34
C VAL A 107 -0.75 -9.14 -3.79
N ASP A 108 -1.04 -8.00 -4.41
CA ASP A 108 -0.66 -7.70 -5.79
C ASP A 108 0.84 -7.35 -5.92
N ALA A 109 1.46 -6.78 -4.89
CA ALA A 109 2.88 -6.46 -4.89
C ALA A 109 3.51 -6.48 -3.48
N ILE A 110 4.79 -6.81 -3.44
CA ILE A 110 5.63 -6.77 -2.24
C ILE A 110 6.72 -5.73 -2.45
N LEU A 111 6.82 -4.77 -1.53
CA LEU A 111 7.90 -3.78 -1.47
C LEU A 111 8.95 -4.27 -0.46
N THR A 112 10.17 -4.46 -0.94
CA THR A 112 11.27 -5.08 -0.21
C THR A 112 12.60 -4.42 -0.58
N ASP A 113 13.50 -4.35 0.40
CA ASP A 113 14.89 -3.91 0.19
C ASP A 113 15.77 -5.05 -0.33
N VAL A 114 15.27 -6.30 -0.31
CA VAL A 114 15.99 -7.52 -0.72
C VAL A 114 15.33 -8.18 -1.92
N THR A 115 15.30 -7.45 -3.03
CA THR A 115 14.59 -7.84 -4.27
C THR A 115 15.07 -9.16 -4.87
N SER A 116 16.38 -9.45 -4.82
CA SER A 116 16.93 -10.73 -5.32
C SER A 116 16.40 -11.94 -4.55
N VAL A 117 16.29 -11.82 -3.22
CA VAL A 117 15.72 -12.86 -2.34
C VAL A 117 14.25 -13.08 -2.68
N TRP A 118 13.49 -11.99 -2.89
CA TRP A 118 12.08 -12.10 -3.29
C TRP A 118 11.90 -12.75 -4.66
N LEU A 119 12.69 -12.36 -5.66
CA LEU A 119 12.59 -12.93 -7.01
C LEU A 119 12.88 -14.43 -7.02
N GLU A 120 13.88 -14.88 -6.27
CA GLU A 120 14.19 -16.30 -6.14
C GLU A 120 13.08 -17.07 -5.40
N LEU A 121 12.62 -16.55 -4.26
CA LEU A 121 11.50 -17.12 -3.53
C LEU A 121 10.21 -17.17 -4.38
N ARG A 122 9.95 -16.14 -5.20
CA ARG A 122 8.78 -16.10 -6.08
C ARG A 122 8.81 -17.21 -7.12
N LYS A 123 9.98 -17.54 -7.69
CA LYS A 123 10.13 -18.69 -8.60
C LYS A 123 9.81 -20.01 -7.88
N GLN A 124 10.31 -20.17 -6.65
CA GLN A 124 10.04 -21.36 -5.82
C GLN A 124 8.54 -21.50 -5.51
N LEU A 125 7.88 -20.40 -5.12
CA LEU A 125 6.43 -20.36 -4.87
C LEU A 125 5.59 -20.62 -6.12
N GLN A 126 6.07 -20.21 -7.30
CA GLN A 126 5.40 -20.51 -8.58
C GLN A 126 5.54 -21.98 -8.99
N ALA A 127 6.67 -22.61 -8.67
CA ALA A 127 6.91 -24.02 -8.96
C ALA A 127 6.12 -24.94 -8.02
N ASP A 128 6.16 -24.68 -6.71
CA ASP A 128 5.41 -25.44 -5.70
C ASP A 128 5.05 -24.55 -4.51
N PHE A 129 3.86 -23.96 -4.57
CA PHE A 129 3.36 -23.08 -3.51
C PHE A 129 3.13 -23.83 -2.20
N GLU A 130 2.57 -25.04 -2.25
CA GLU A 130 2.19 -25.79 -1.07
C GLU A 130 3.42 -26.20 -0.25
N THR A 131 4.42 -26.79 -0.90
CA THR A 131 5.65 -27.22 -0.23
C THR A 131 6.48 -26.03 0.24
N THR A 132 6.67 -25.04 -0.62
CA THR A 132 7.48 -23.85 -0.29
C THR A 132 6.84 -23.06 0.83
N SER A 133 5.51 -22.89 0.83
CA SER A 133 4.84 -22.18 1.92
C SER A 133 4.86 -22.97 3.23
N LYS A 134 4.64 -24.30 3.21
CA LYS A 134 4.70 -25.15 4.42
C LYS A 134 6.07 -25.16 5.08
N SER A 135 7.15 -24.94 4.32
CA SER A 135 8.50 -24.78 4.87
C SER A 135 8.63 -23.64 5.88
N ASN A 136 7.66 -22.71 5.90
CA ASN A 136 7.70 -21.52 6.72
C ASN A 136 6.53 -21.42 7.72
N SER A 137 6.87 -21.46 9.00
CA SER A 137 5.95 -21.33 10.11
C SER A 137 5.37 -19.92 10.25
N ARG A 138 4.11 -19.81 10.68
CA ARG A 138 3.45 -18.53 11.03
C ARG A 138 3.73 -18.08 12.47
N LEU A 139 4.55 -18.81 13.22
CA LEU A 139 4.90 -18.48 14.61
C LEU A 139 5.50 -17.08 14.75
N PHE A 140 6.18 -16.57 13.72
CA PHE A 140 6.75 -15.22 13.75
C PHE A 140 5.71 -14.11 14.04
N LEU A 141 4.45 -14.32 13.65
CA LEU A 141 3.33 -13.41 13.97
C LEU A 141 3.07 -13.28 15.48
N TRP A 142 3.49 -14.28 16.26
CA TRP A 142 3.28 -14.38 17.70
C TRP A 142 4.57 -14.27 18.52
N THR A 143 5.74 -14.38 17.91
CA THR A 143 7.02 -14.30 18.63
C THR A 143 7.70 -12.93 18.50
N ARG A 144 7.30 -12.11 17.53
CA ARG A 144 7.87 -10.77 17.33
C ARG A 144 6.96 -9.70 17.89
N THR A 145 7.51 -8.85 18.76
CA THR A 145 6.80 -7.75 19.42
C THR A 145 6.21 -6.74 18.45
N THR A 146 6.79 -6.57 17.26
CA THR A 146 6.31 -5.65 16.21
C THR A 146 4.90 -5.98 15.70
N TYR A 147 4.44 -7.23 15.83
CA TYR A 147 3.08 -7.60 15.42
C TYR A 147 2.08 -7.56 16.58
N TYR A 148 2.52 -7.23 17.79
CA TYR A 148 1.62 -7.09 18.93
C TYR A 148 0.83 -5.79 18.81
N TYR A 149 -0.39 -5.83 19.32
CA TYR A 149 -1.32 -4.71 19.21
C TYR A 149 -0.77 -3.38 19.76
N PRO A 150 -0.13 -3.32 20.95
CA PRO A 150 0.44 -2.07 21.46
C PRO A 150 1.54 -1.48 20.58
N ALA A 151 2.42 -2.33 20.03
CA ALA A 151 3.50 -1.88 19.15
C ALA A 151 2.94 -1.27 17.85
N ARG A 152 1.90 -1.87 17.28
CA ARG A 152 1.20 -1.34 16.10
C ARG A 152 0.48 -0.04 16.38
N LEU A 153 -0.22 0.06 17.51
CA LEU A 153 -0.88 1.31 17.91
C LEU A 153 0.11 2.46 18.03
N LEU A 154 1.28 2.20 18.64
CA LEU A 154 2.34 3.20 18.73
C LEU A 154 2.87 3.59 17.34
N ALA A 155 3.09 2.61 16.45
CA ALA A 155 3.51 2.88 15.07
C ALA A 155 2.48 3.75 14.32
N TRP A 156 1.19 3.40 14.41
CA TRP A 156 0.09 4.16 13.80
C TRP A 156 0.02 5.59 14.32
N TYR A 157 0.13 5.76 15.64
CA TYR A 157 0.14 7.08 16.26
C TYR A 157 1.34 7.91 15.78
N ASN A 158 2.53 7.32 15.78
CA ASN A 158 3.75 8.00 15.35
C ASN A 158 3.70 8.40 13.87
N GLN A 159 3.21 7.52 12.99
CA GLN A 159 3.02 7.86 11.58
C GLN A 159 2.04 9.03 11.43
N ARG A 160 0.85 8.94 12.04
CA ARG A 160 -0.15 10.00 11.95
C ARG A 160 0.41 11.32 12.46
N SER A 161 1.01 11.32 13.65
CA SER A 161 1.59 12.51 14.26
C SER A 161 2.69 13.13 13.38
N SER A 162 3.57 12.30 12.80
CA SER A 162 4.60 12.76 11.88
C SER A 162 4.01 13.41 10.62
N LEU A 163 3.00 12.78 10.02
CA LEU A 163 2.32 13.29 8.83
C LEU A 163 1.57 14.59 9.15
N GLU A 164 0.85 14.66 10.27
CA GLU A 164 0.11 15.85 10.68
C GLU A 164 1.04 17.03 11.00
N ARG A 165 2.21 16.75 11.60
CA ARG A 165 3.25 17.76 11.85
C ARG A 165 3.80 18.37 10.57
N VAL A 166 3.98 17.57 9.51
CA VAL A 166 4.55 18.03 8.24
C VAL A 166 3.50 18.71 7.35
N ALA A 167 2.28 18.18 7.33
CA ALA A 167 1.31 18.49 6.29
C ALA A 167 0.01 19.16 6.80
N GLY A 168 -0.18 19.24 8.12
CA GLY A 168 -1.39 19.70 8.78
C GLY A 168 -2.34 18.55 9.13
N LYS A 169 -3.48 18.85 9.76
CA LYS A 169 -4.48 17.83 10.11
C LYS A 169 -4.95 17.07 8.88
N PHE A 170 -5.41 15.84 9.10
CA PHE A 170 -6.03 15.07 8.04
C PHE A 170 -7.39 15.67 7.67
N TYR A 171 -7.52 16.04 6.41
CA TYR A 171 -8.77 16.42 5.76
C TYR A 171 -8.60 16.18 4.25
N VAL A 172 -9.69 15.84 3.56
CA VAL A 172 -9.72 15.82 2.09
C VAL A 172 -10.20 17.20 1.64
N PRO A 173 -9.39 17.98 0.91
CA PRO A 173 -9.85 19.24 0.35
C PRO A 173 -10.99 18.99 -0.66
N PRO A 174 -11.99 19.89 -0.75
CA PRO A 174 -13.01 19.78 -1.79
C PRO A 174 -12.37 19.90 -3.17
N LEU A 175 -12.89 19.16 -4.16
CA LEU A 175 -12.43 19.27 -5.54
C LEU A 175 -12.62 20.69 -6.05
N VAL A 176 -11.51 21.36 -6.38
CA VAL A 176 -11.57 22.67 -7.02
C VAL A 176 -11.85 22.43 -8.50
N MET A 177 -13.04 22.83 -8.96
CA MET A 177 -13.32 22.84 -10.40
C MET A 177 -12.32 23.78 -11.07
N ALA A 178 -11.57 23.28 -12.06
CA ALA A 178 -10.72 24.16 -12.86
C ALA A 178 -11.63 25.21 -13.50
N SER A 179 -11.37 26.50 -13.26
CA SER A 179 -11.96 27.56 -14.05
C SER A 179 -11.58 27.32 -15.51
N ALA A 180 -12.59 27.11 -16.35
CA ALA A 180 -12.44 26.91 -17.79
C ALA A 180 -11.65 28.05 -18.45
#